data_AF-A0A928R6F1-F1
#
_entry.id   AF-A0A928R6F1-F1
#
_cell.length_a   1.000
_cell.length_b   1.000
_cell.length_c   1.000
_cell.angle_alpha   90.00
_cell.angle_beta   90.00
_cell.angle_gamma   90.00
#
_symmetry.space_group_name_H-M   'P 1'
#
loop_
_entity.id
_entity.type
_entity.pdbx_description
1 polymer ?
#
loop_
_entity_poly.entity_id
_entity_poly.type
_entity_poly.pdbx_seq_one_letter_code
_entity_poly.pdbx_strand_id
1 'polypeptide(L)'
;MDFIGEIRTSGVKSTAEKIEYLASLYPENKVFYSVIPSKSFFINESLKTPFDYGKMLEIMSSEIRSAEYIDLFKTLSLEDYYITDPHFKQDKISALINELGSKLGFSVDINNYNKVKVENFIGQHKAKVQEIKGEEMYYLTSSFTEGSTVNNIMGDPGTTVYNPGKLTSASPYDLFLSGPSPVCVIKNPSGPEGKRLVIFNDSYSCTVAPMLLEAYSEITLIDLRYVISTLIPNYAEIGNADILFMYNEQIVNNGEMLKVIKK
;
A
#
# COMPACT_ATOMS: atom_id res chain seq x y z
N MET A 1 8.01 -2.02 -16.90
CA MET A 1 8.47 -2.88 -15.81
C MET A 1 9.46 -2.12 -14.97
N ASP A 2 9.44 -2.35 -13.67
CA ASP A 2 10.23 -1.56 -12.74
C ASP A 2 11.51 -2.32 -12.40
N PHE A 3 12.62 -1.69 -12.76
CA PHE A 3 13.94 -2.25 -12.51
C PHE A 3 14.28 -2.05 -11.03
N ILE A 4 14.35 -3.14 -10.27
CA ILE A 4 14.69 -3.12 -8.84
C ILE A 4 16.21 -3.01 -8.63
N GLY A 5 16.99 -3.54 -9.59
CA GLY A 5 18.44 -3.65 -9.50
C GLY A 5 18.87 -4.84 -8.63
N GLU A 6 20.14 -4.83 -8.22
CA GLU A 6 20.68 -5.81 -7.27
C GLU A 6 20.20 -5.51 -5.84
N ILE A 7 20.27 -6.52 -4.98
CA ILE A 7 20.01 -6.32 -3.55
C ILE A 7 21.03 -5.36 -2.95
N ARG A 8 20.51 -4.33 -2.26
CA ARG A 8 21.27 -3.38 -1.47
C ARG A 8 21.06 -3.72 0.00
N THR A 9 21.89 -4.62 0.52
CA THR A 9 21.84 -5.05 1.93
C THR A 9 21.75 -3.88 2.92
N SER A 10 22.48 -2.78 2.68
CA SER A 10 22.42 -1.58 3.50
C SER A 10 21.06 -0.85 3.43
N GLY A 11 20.43 -0.83 2.25
CA GLY A 11 19.09 -0.26 2.05
C GLY A 11 18.02 -1.09 2.75
N VAL A 12 18.04 -2.41 2.58
CA VAL A 12 17.13 -3.34 3.26
C VAL A 12 17.28 -3.23 4.79
N LYS A 13 18.52 -3.22 5.28
CA LYS A 13 18.78 -3.04 6.71
C LYS A 13 18.28 -1.68 7.21
N SER A 14 18.48 -0.61 6.44
CA SER A 14 17.95 0.72 6.80
C SER A 14 16.43 0.71 6.91
N THR A 15 15.72 0.05 6.00
CA THR A 15 14.26 -0.13 6.10
C THR A 15 13.88 -0.89 7.36
N ALA A 16 14.51 -2.05 7.59
CA ALA A 16 14.19 -2.92 8.71
C ALA A 16 14.40 -2.22 10.07
N GLU A 17 15.53 -1.52 10.25
CA GLU A 17 15.79 -0.74 11.46
C GLU A 17 14.80 0.41 11.69
N LYS A 18 14.26 1.00 10.62
CA LYS A 18 13.28 2.07 10.70
C LYS A 18 11.89 1.54 11.08
N ILE A 19 11.50 0.39 10.50
CA ILE A 19 10.29 -0.32 10.89
C ILE A 19 10.40 -0.73 12.37
N GLU A 20 11.51 -1.36 12.77
CA GLU A 20 11.73 -1.77 14.16
C GLU A 20 11.64 -0.58 15.13
N TYR A 21 12.32 0.53 14.81
CA TYR A 21 12.26 1.73 15.62
C TYR A 21 10.82 2.24 15.77
N LEU A 22 10.09 2.43 14.66
CA LEU A 22 8.73 2.95 14.71
C LEU A 22 7.76 1.99 15.40
N ALA A 23 7.89 0.69 15.17
CA ALA A 23 7.11 -0.34 15.86
C ALA A 23 7.35 -0.29 17.39
N SER A 24 8.60 -0.13 17.81
CA SER A 24 8.97 -0.06 19.24
C SER A 24 8.38 1.13 20.00
N LEU A 25 7.92 2.18 19.28
CA LEU A 25 7.23 3.33 19.89
C LEU A 25 5.79 3.01 20.32
N TYR A 26 5.23 1.88 19.88
CA TYR A 26 3.84 1.48 20.13
C TYR A 26 3.75 0.05 20.70
N PRO A 27 4.38 -0.23 21.86
CA PRO A 27 4.48 -1.59 22.41
C PRO A 27 3.12 -2.20 22.80
N GLU A 28 2.10 -1.38 23.01
CA GLU A 28 0.74 -1.81 23.36
C GLU A 28 -0.15 -2.09 22.13
N ASN A 29 0.31 -1.72 20.94
CA ASN A 29 -0.43 -1.92 19.69
C ASN A 29 -0.04 -3.27 19.05
N LYS A 30 -0.96 -3.85 18.27
CA LYS A 30 -0.59 -4.92 17.33
C LYS A 30 0.13 -4.29 16.14
N VAL A 31 1.35 -4.73 15.89
CA VAL A 31 2.18 -4.21 14.80
C VAL A 31 2.53 -5.32 13.84
N PHE A 32 2.33 -5.04 12.56
CA PHE A 32 2.58 -5.96 11.45
C PHE A 32 3.47 -5.29 10.42
N TYR A 33 4.18 -6.10 9.63
CA TYR A 33 4.86 -5.61 8.44
C TYR A 33 4.73 -6.59 7.28
N SER A 34 4.77 -6.05 6.07
CA SER A 34 4.71 -6.82 4.85
C SER A 34 5.49 -6.16 3.71
N VAL A 35 5.93 -7.00 2.78
CA VAL A 35 6.52 -6.56 1.52
C VAL A 35 5.56 -6.89 0.39
N ILE A 36 5.18 -5.88 -0.39
CA ILE A 36 4.39 -6.08 -1.61
C ILE A 36 5.35 -6.44 -2.75
N PRO A 37 5.20 -7.62 -3.40
CA PRO A 37 5.97 -7.90 -4.61
C PRO A 37 5.52 -7.00 -5.76
N SER A 38 6.45 -6.49 -6.56
CA SER A 38 6.14 -5.92 -7.87
C SER A 38 6.08 -7.04 -8.93
N LYS A 39 5.72 -6.66 -10.15
CA LYS A 39 5.76 -7.56 -11.31
C LYS A 39 7.09 -8.29 -11.50
N SER A 40 8.18 -7.65 -11.09
CA SER A 40 9.53 -8.17 -11.27
C SER A 40 9.79 -9.42 -10.43
N PHE A 41 9.04 -9.64 -9.34
CA PHE A 41 9.11 -10.88 -8.56
C PHE A 41 8.70 -12.10 -9.39
N PHE A 42 7.59 -12.01 -10.12
CA PHE A 42 7.02 -13.14 -10.86
C PHE A 42 7.83 -13.57 -12.09
N ILE A 43 8.75 -12.73 -12.54
CA ILE A 43 9.63 -13.03 -13.67
C ILE A 43 11.11 -12.97 -13.29
N ASN A 44 11.41 -13.02 -11.99
CA ASN A 44 12.75 -12.73 -11.45
C ASN A 44 13.84 -13.58 -12.09
N GLU A 45 13.57 -14.86 -12.32
CA GLU A 45 14.51 -15.81 -12.94
C GLU A 45 14.81 -15.49 -14.41
N SER A 46 13.93 -14.74 -15.08
CA SER A 46 14.10 -14.28 -16.46
C SER A 46 14.81 -12.92 -16.56
N LEU A 47 15.05 -12.24 -15.44
CA LEU A 47 15.75 -10.97 -15.44
C LEU A 47 17.25 -11.17 -15.66
N LYS A 48 17.87 -10.21 -16.36
CA LYS A 48 19.34 -10.19 -16.53
C LYS A 48 20.08 -10.17 -15.19
N THR A 49 19.48 -9.50 -14.21
CA THR A 49 20.01 -9.37 -12.85
C THR A 49 18.85 -9.67 -11.90
N PRO A 50 18.67 -10.95 -11.51
CA PRO A 50 17.64 -11.34 -10.56
C PRO A 50 17.88 -10.68 -9.20
N PHE A 51 16.79 -10.25 -8.56
CA PHE A 51 16.81 -9.72 -7.21
C PHE A 51 16.81 -10.87 -6.18
N ASP A 52 17.59 -10.73 -5.11
CA ASP A 52 17.67 -11.74 -4.05
C ASP A 52 16.59 -11.52 -2.97
N TYR A 53 15.37 -11.94 -3.27
CA TYR A 53 14.24 -11.85 -2.33
C TYR A 53 14.49 -12.65 -1.04
N GLY A 54 15.20 -13.78 -1.12
CA GLY A 54 15.53 -14.60 0.04
C GLY A 54 16.39 -13.82 1.03
N LYS A 55 17.45 -13.17 0.53
CA LYS A 55 18.32 -12.35 1.37
C LYS A 55 17.62 -11.12 1.92
N MET A 56 16.73 -10.48 1.14
CA MET A 56 15.91 -9.37 1.64
C MET A 56 15.06 -9.80 2.84
N LEU A 57 14.31 -10.90 2.71
CA LEU A 57 13.44 -11.40 3.78
C LEU A 57 14.23 -11.90 5.00
N GLU A 58 15.41 -12.50 4.80
CA GLU A 58 16.33 -12.87 5.87
C GLU A 58 16.76 -11.64 6.69
N ILE A 59 17.20 -10.56 6.03
CA ILE A 59 17.59 -9.31 6.70
C ILE A 59 16.40 -8.72 7.46
N MET A 60 15.23 -8.59 6.81
CA MET A 60 14.06 -8.01 7.47
C MET A 60 13.63 -8.80 8.70
N SER A 61 13.51 -10.14 8.60
CA SER A 61 13.09 -11.00 9.72
C SER A 61 14.13 -11.11 10.85
N SER A 62 15.41 -10.85 10.57
CA SER A 62 16.46 -10.83 11.59
C SER A 62 16.52 -9.53 12.38
N GLU A 63 16.20 -8.40 11.74
CA GLU A 63 16.30 -7.06 12.31
C GLU A 63 14.97 -6.57 12.90
N ILE A 64 13.80 -7.03 12.40
CA ILE A 64 12.48 -6.64 12.91
C ILE A 64 11.98 -7.68 13.93
N ARG A 65 11.75 -7.24 15.16
CA ARG A 65 11.29 -8.04 16.30
C ARG A 65 9.98 -7.53 16.88
N SER A 66 9.73 -6.24 16.77
CA SER A 66 8.55 -5.57 17.33
C SER A 66 7.31 -5.64 16.44
N ALA A 67 7.36 -6.34 15.30
CA ALA A 67 6.24 -6.50 14.37
C ALA A 67 6.15 -7.91 13.78
N GLU A 68 4.93 -8.42 13.60
CA GLU A 68 4.67 -9.71 12.95
C GLU A 68 4.72 -9.59 11.42
N TYR A 69 5.41 -10.52 10.75
CA TYR A 69 5.47 -10.55 9.29
C TYR A 69 4.21 -11.17 8.67
N ILE A 70 3.69 -10.53 7.62
CA ILE A 70 2.62 -11.06 6.77
C ILE A 70 3.18 -11.31 5.36
N ASP A 71 3.17 -12.56 4.91
CA ASP A 71 3.69 -12.96 3.61
C ASP A 71 2.65 -12.76 2.49
N LEU A 72 2.83 -11.73 1.67
CA LEU A 72 1.94 -11.44 0.54
C LEU A 72 2.40 -12.03 -0.79
N PHE A 73 3.59 -12.63 -0.86
CA PHE A 73 4.15 -13.08 -2.14
C PHE A 73 3.32 -14.17 -2.82
N LYS A 74 2.65 -15.02 -2.03
CA LYS A 74 1.80 -16.11 -2.52
C LYS A 74 0.35 -15.68 -2.78
N THR A 75 0.01 -14.45 -2.45
CA THR A 75 -1.35 -13.91 -2.57
C THR A 75 -1.62 -13.23 -3.91
N LEU A 76 -0.58 -13.13 -4.75
CA LEU A 76 -0.56 -12.38 -5.99
C LEU A 76 0.10 -13.20 -7.10
N SER A 77 -0.27 -12.92 -8.34
CA SER A 77 0.42 -13.38 -9.56
C SER A 77 0.68 -12.22 -10.53
N LEU A 78 1.40 -12.47 -11.62
CA LEU A 78 1.69 -11.43 -12.62
C LEU A 78 0.41 -10.86 -13.27
N GLU A 79 -0.61 -11.70 -13.46
CA GLU A 79 -1.88 -11.37 -14.11
C GLU A 79 -2.75 -10.42 -13.27
N ASP A 80 -2.51 -10.36 -11.96
CA ASP A 80 -3.18 -9.45 -11.04
C ASP A 80 -2.73 -8.00 -11.26
N TYR A 81 -1.69 -7.77 -12.05
CA TYR A 81 -1.20 -6.44 -12.39
C TYR A 81 -1.75 -5.91 -13.70
N TYR A 82 -1.87 -4.59 -13.77
CA TYR A 82 -2.08 -3.91 -15.04
C TYR A 82 -0.87 -4.14 -15.94
N ILE A 83 -1.02 -4.19 -17.25
CA ILE A 83 0.12 -4.22 -18.17
C ILE A 83 0.75 -2.81 -18.25
N THR A 84 -0.11 -1.81 -18.41
CA THR A 84 0.19 -0.40 -18.65
C THR A 84 0.54 0.40 -17.39
N ASP A 85 0.37 -0.15 -16.19
CA ASP A 85 0.68 0.51 -14.91
C ASP A 85 1.53 -0.38 -14.01
N PRO A 86 2.41 0.14 -13.13
CA PRO A 86 3.15 -0.70 -12.19
C PRO A 86 2.27 -1.46 -11.19
N HIS A 87 1.09 -0.94 -10.82
CA HIS A 87 0.31 -1.47 -9.71
C HIS A 87 -0.62 -2.65 -10.05
N PHE A 88 -1.16 -3.31 -9.02
CA PHE A 88 -2.17 -4.35 -9.15
C PHE A 88 -3.59 -3.80 -9.40
N LYS A 89 -4.46 -4.67 -9.93
CA LYS A 89 -5.89 -4.46 -10.16
C LYS A 89 -6.67 -4.64 -8.87
N GLN A 90 -7.52 -3.68 -8.50
CA GLN A 90 -8.30 -3.76 -7.24
C GLN A 90 -9.19 -5.01 -7.20
N ASP A 91 -9.74 -5.43 -8.33
CA ASP A 91 -10.64 -6.58 -8.39
C ASP A 91 -9.93 -7.94 -8.40
N LYS A 92 -8.60 -7.95 -8.23
CA LYS A 92 -7.75 -9.15 -8.19
C LYS A 92 -7.05 -9.38 -6.86
N ILE A 93 -7.12 -8.44 -5.92
CA ILE A 93 -6.39 -8.55 -4.64
C ILE A 93 -7.15 -9.25 -3.52
N SER A 94 -8.22 -10.00 -3.80
CA SER A 94 -9.02 -10.65 -2.73
C SER A 94 -8.19 -11.61 -1.87
N ALA A 95 -7.24 -12.34 -2.46
CA ALA A 95 -6.34 -13.22 -1.71
C ALA A 95 -5.42 -12.44 -0.77
N LEU A 96 -4.91 -11.28 -1.21
CA LEU A 96 -4.11 -10.37 -0.38
C LEU A 96 -4.95 -9.83 0.79
N ILE A 97 -6.18 -9.39 0.52
CA ILE A 97 -7.09 -8.88 1.58
C ILE A 97 -7.41 -9.99 2.60
N ASN A 98 -7.62 -11.22 2.15
CA ASN A 98 -7.87 -12.36 3.02
C ASN A 98 -6.65 -12.72 3.89
N GLU A 99 -5.44 -12.67 3.33
CA GLU A 99 -4.21 -12.91 4.09
C GLU A 99 -4.03 -11.85 5.18
N LEU A 100 -4.21 -10.56 4.86
CA LEU A 100 -4.22 -9.48 5.85
C LEU A 100 -5.29 -9.74 6.91
N GLY A 101 -6.51 -10.08 6.51
CA GLY A 101 -7.62 -10.36 7.43
C GLY A 101 -7.34 -11.51 8.40
N SER A 102 -6.68 -12.56 7.92
CA SER A 102 -6.30 -13.72 8.75
C SER A 102 -5.34 -13.35 9.90
N LYS A 103 -4.51 -12.33 9.69
CA LYS A 103 -3.50 -11.85 10.64
C LYS A 103 -4.00 -10.73 11.54
N LEU A 104 -4.71 -9.76 10.95
CA LEU A 104 -5.25 -8.61 11.68
C LEU A 104 -6.58 -8.94 12.40
N GLY A 105 -7.21 -10.08 12.07
CA GLY A 105 -8.42 -10.55 12.73
C GLY A 105 -9.70 -9.92 12.18
N PHE A 106 -9.77 -9.76 10.86
CA PHE A 106 -10.96 -9.28 10.15
C PHE A 106 -11.28 -10.17 8.94
N SER A 107 -12.47 -9.99 8.39
CA SER A 107 -12.87 -10.55 7.09
C SER A 107 -13.58 -9.48 6.28
N VAL A 108 -13.42 -9.52 4.96
CA VAL A 108 -14.12 -8.64 4.01
C VAL A 108 -14.87 -9.54 3.05
N ASP A 109 -16.17 -9.30 2.86
CA ASP A 109 -16.94 -10.03 1.86
C ASP A 109 -16.93 -9.25 0.53
N ILE A 110 -16.17 -9.75 -0.43
CA ILE A 110 -16.05 -9.12 -1.76
C ILE A 110 -17.40 -9.02 -2.49
N ASN A 111 -18.39 -9.84 -2.12
CA ASN A 111 -19.73 -9.79 -2.71
C ASN A 111 -20.52 -8.55 -2.27
N ASN A 112 -20.09 -7.84 -1.23
CA ASN A 112 -20.66 -6.57 -0.81
C ASN A 112 -20.28 -5.40 -1.74
N TYR A 113 -19.44 -5.64 -2.75
CA TYR A 113 -18.90 -4.61 -3.64
C TYR A 113 -19.39 -4.79 -5.08
N ASN A 114 -19.76 -3.66 -5.70
CA ASN A 114 -20.09 -3.57 -7.11
C ASN A 114 -18.84 -3.20 -7.91
N LYS A 115 -18.65 -3.86 -9.06
CA LYS A 115 -17.57 -3.54 -10.00
C LYS A 115 -17.96 -2.36 -10.88
N VAL A 116 -17.16 -1.31 -10.88
CA VAL A 116 -17.25 -0.22 -11.85
C VAL A 116 -16.12 -0.35 -12.87
N LYS A 117 -16.49 -0.43 -14.14
CA LYS A 117 -15.56 -0.61 -15.26
C LYS A 117 -15.07 0.72 -15.81
N VAL A 118 -13.77 0.81 -16.06
CA VAL A 118 -13.10 1.87 -16.82
C VAL A 118 -12.51 1.23 -18.08
N GLU A 119 -13.03 1.65 -19.23
CA GLU A 119 -12.55 1.21 -20.54
C GLU A 119 -11.24 1.91 -20.91
N ASN A 120 -10.38 1.20 -21.64
CA ASN A 120 -9.16 1.75 -22.23
C ASN A 120 -8.26 2.49 -21.22
N PHE A 121 -8.12 1.92 -20.02
CA PHE A 121 -7.17 2.39 -19.02
C PHE A 121 -5.74 2.25 -19.55
N ILE A 122 -4.95 3.31 -19.43
CA ILE A 122 -3.53 3.33 -19.78
C ILE A 122 -2.77 3.99 -18.62
N GLY A 123 -1.98 3.20 -17.90
CA GLY A 123 -1.19 3.67 -16.77
C GLY A 123 0.16 4.31 -17.12
N GLN A 124 0.99 4.45 -16.09
CA GLN A 124 2.25 5.21 -16.15
C GLN A 124 3.32 4.60 -17.08
N HIS A 125 3.24 3.31 -17.42
CA HIS A 125 4.20 2.70 -18.34
C HIS A 125 4.12 3.28 -19.75
N LYS A 126 3.04 3.98 -20.12
CA LYS A 126 2.94 4.72 -21.38
C LYS A 126 4.12 5.67 -21.58
N ALA A 127 4.64 6.28 -20.52
CA ALA A 127 5.80 7.18 -20.62
C ALA A 127 7.08 6.48 -21.11
N LYS A 128 7.14 5.14 -21.07
CA LYS A 128 8.32 4.33 -21.43
C LYS A 128 8.22 3.71 -22.84
N VAL A 129 7.08 3.85 -23.54
CA VAL A 129 6.83 3.19 -24.84
C VAL A 129 6.08 4.12 -25.80
N GLN A 130 6.28 3.97 -27.11
CA GLN A 130 5.62 4.82 -28.12
C GLN A 130 4.13 4.48 -28.29
N GLU A 131 3.81 3.19 -28.36
CA GLU A 131 2.44 2.71 -28.50
C GLU A 131 2.15 1.68 -27.41
N ILE A 132 0.99 1.81 -26.78
CA ILE A 132 0.50 0.85 -25.80
C ILE A 132 -1.01 0.73 -25.92
N LYS A 133 -1.50 -0.50 -26.00
CA LYS A 133 -2.93 -0.78 -25.99
C LYS A 133 -3.46 -0.60 -24.58
N GLY A 134 -4.58 0.12 -24.44
CA GLY A 134 -5.27 0.21 -23.15
C GLY A 134 -5.89 -1.12 -22.74
N GLU A 135 -6.18 -1.22 -21.45
CA GLU A 135 -6.77 -2.40 -20.81
C GLU A 135 -7.98 -2.02 -19.97
N GLU A 136 -8.68 -3.01 -19.42
CA GLU A 136 -9.82 -2.77 -18.54
C GLU A 136 -9.33 -2.54 -17.10
N MET A 137 -9.88 -1.52 -16.45
CA MET A 137 -9.71 -1.30 -15.02
C MET A 137 -11.06 -1.46 -14.33
N TYR A 138 -11.03 -2.10 -13.15
CA TYR A 138 -12.19 -2.22 -12.28
C TYR A 138 -11.85 -1.65 -10.91
N TYR A 139 -12.70 -0.76 -10.40
CA TYR A 139 -12.70 -0.35 -9.00
C TYR A 139 -14.01 -0.76 -8.34
N LEU A 140 -13.96 -0.99 -7.03
CA LEU A 140 -15.00 -1.68 -6.26
C LEU A 140 -15.75 -0.71 -5.35
N THR A 141 -17.04 -0.56 -5.56
CA THR A 141 -17.88 0.39 -4.82
C THR A 141 -18.84 -0.33 -3.89
N SER A 142 -18.99 0.19 -2.68
CA SER A 142 -19.97 -0.26 -1.68
C SER A 142 -20.36 0.91 -0.77
N SER A 143 -21.31 0.68 0.14
CA SER A 143 -21.65 1.66 1.17
C SER A 143 -20.45 2.06 2.05
N PHE A 144 -19.44 1.18 2.18
CA PHE A 144 -18.20 1.46 2.91
C PHE A 144 -17.29 2.44 2.15
N THR A 145 -17.18 2.33 0.83
CA THR A 145 -16.34 3.24 0.03
C THR A 145 -17.04 4.55 -0.31
N GLU A 146 -18.32 4.51 -0.65
CA GLU A 146 -19.10 5.68 -1.09
C GLU A 146 -19.48 6.59 0.07
N GLY A 147 -19.73 6.03 1.25
CA GLY A 147 -20.02 6.79 2.47
C GLY A 147 -18.78 7.37 3.16
N SER A 148 -17.58 7.03 2.68
CA SER A 148 -16.32 7.44 3.31
C SER A 148 -15.83 8.82 2.86
N THR A 149 -15.24 9.55 3.80
CA THR A 149 -14.57 10.84 3.53
C THR A 149 -13.07 10.70 3.64
N VAL A 150 -12.32 11.33 2.73
CA VAL A 150 -10.86 11.32 2.67
C VAL A 150 -10.31 12.72 2.94
N ASN A 151 -9.36 12.80 3.88
CA ASN A 151 -8.63 14.03 4.20
C ASN A 151 -7.13 13.83 3.93
N ASN A 152 -6.62 14.49 2.90
CA ASN A 152 -5.21 14.48 2.53
C ASN A 152 -4.58 15.80 2.98
N ILE A 153 -3.46 15.76 3.73
CA ILE A 153 -2.89 16.99 4.30
C ILE A 153 -2.33 17.97 3.25
N MET A 154 -2.07 17.50 2.03
CA MET A 154 -1.61 18.30 0.88
C MET A 154 -2.70 18.54 -0.16
N GLY A 155 -3.89 17.97 0.03
CA GLY A 155 -5.00 18.03 -0.92
C GLY A 155 -6.19 18.80 -0.36
N ASP A 156 -7.25 18.85 -1.15
CA ASP A 156 -8.52 19.40 -0.69
C ASP A 156 -9.11 18.50 0.40
N PRO A 157 -9.62 19.06 1.51
CA PRO A 157 -10.27 18.28 2.56
C PRO A 157 -11.64 17.75 2.08
N GLY A 158 -12.08 16.62 2.65
CA GLY A 158 -13.41 16.07 2.37
C GLY A 158 -13.58 15.50 0.96
N THR A 159 -12.52 14.94 0.37
CA THR A 159 -12.59 14.24 -0.92
C THR A 159 -13.15 12.83 -0.77
N THR A 160 -13.35 12.14 -1.89
CA THR A 160 -13.89 10.77 -1.94
C THR A 160 -12.77 9.73 -2.10
N VAL A 161 -13.09 8.48 -1.76
CA VAL A 161 -12.19 7.33 -1.90
C VAL A 161 -11.72 7.14 -3.35
N TYR A 162 -12.61 7.37 -4.32
CA TYR A 162 -12.33 7.32 -5.75
C TYR A 162 -12.47 8.71 -6.37
N ASN A 163 -11.49 9.13 -7.16
CA ASN A 163 -11.48 10.39 -7.91
C ASN A 163 -11.42 10.13 -9.42
N PRO A 164 -12.58 9.98 -10.11
CA PRO A 164 -12.62 9.74 -11.55
C PRO A 164 -11.93 10.82 -12.39
N GLY A 165 -11.80 12.05 -11.88
CA GLY A 165 -11.08 13.14 -12.56
C GLY A 165 -9.59 12.86 -12.75
N LYS A 166 -9.01 11.89 -12.02
CA LYS A 166 -7.61 11.48 -12.18
C LYS A 166 -7.37 10.56 -13.36
N LEU A 167 -8.40 9.91 -13.90
CA LEU A 167 -8.28 8.96 -15.02
C LEU A 167 -7.68 9.58 -16.30
N THR A 168 -7.81 10.90 -16.47
CA THR A 168 -7.25 11.64 -17.61
C THR A 168 -5.94 12.37 -17.27
N SER A 169 -5.38 12.15 -16.09
CA SER A 169 -4.14 12.78 -15.64
C SER A 169 -2.88 12.04 -16.11
N ALA A 170 -1.70 12.55 -15.76
CA ALA A 170 -0.44 11.86 -15.99
C ALA A 170 -0.28 10.56 -15.17
N SER A 171 -1.04 10.43 -14.08
CA SER A 171 -1.08 9.25 -13.21
C SER A 171 -2.52 8.76 -13.06
N PRO A 172 -3.10 8.06 -14.05
CA PRO A 172 -4.49 7.61 -13.99
C PRO A 172 -4.83 6.71 -12.80
N TYR A 173 -3.83 6.01 -12.26
CA TYR A 173 -3.97 5.19 -11.04
C TYR A 173 -4.28 6.03 -9.79
N ASP A 174 -4.03 7.35 -9.80
CA ASP A 174 -4.46 8.26 -8.74
C ASP A 174 -5.99 8.36 -8.62
N LEU A 175 -6.76 7.65 -9.46
CA LEU A 175 -8.16 7.31 -9.20
C LEU A 175 -8.35 6.90 -7.72
N PHE A 176 -7.43 6.09 -7.18
CA PHE A 176 -7.45 5.65 -5.79
C PHE A 176 -6.89 6.74 -4.87
N LEU A 177 -7.72 7.25 -3.96
CA LEU A 177 -7.38 8.24 -2.93
C LEU A 177 -6.75 9.56 -3.43
N SER A 178 -6.87 9.86 -4.72
CA SER A 178 -6.18 10.99 -5.37
C SER A 178 -4.65 10.88 -5.36
N GLY A 179 -4.11 9.66 -5.21
CA GLY A 179 -2.68 9.36 -5.18
C GLY A 179 -2.06 9.42 -3.78
N PRO A 180 -0.75 9.14 -3.67
CA PRO A 180 -0.04 9.14 -2.39
C PRO A 180 0.04 10.55 -1.79
N SER A 181 -0.10 10.64 -0.47
CA SER A 181 -0.03 11.87 0.33
C SER A 181 0.83 11.60 1.56
N PRO A 182 1.57 12.60 2.11
CA PRO A 182 2.34 12.40 3.32
C PRO A 182 1.52 11.85 4.49
N VAL A 183 0.29 12.35 4.68
CA VAL A 183 -0.72 11.76 5.56
C VAL A 183 -2.09 11.85 4.86
N CYS A 184 -2.83 10.75 4.89
CA CYS A 184 -4.19 10.62 4.38
C CYS A 184 -5.04 9.91 5.44
N VAL A 185 -6.17 10.48 5.82
CA VAL A 185 -7.11 9.88 6.78
C VAL A 185 -8.43 9.62 6.09
N ILE A 186 -8.85 8.36 6.09
CA ILE A 186 -10.14 7.90 5.58
C ILE A 186 -11.05 7.63 6.77
N LYS A 187 -12.24 8.23 6.81
CA LYS A 187 -13.27 7.95 7.81
C LYS A 187 -14.45 7.27 7.15
N ASN A 188 -14.82 6.10 7.64
CA ASN A 188 -15.95 5.31 7.20
C ASN A 188 -17.03 5.24 8.28
N PRO A 189 -18.15 6.00 8.14
CA PRO A 189 -19.24 5.97 9.10
C PRO A 189 -20.00 4.63 9.11
N SER A 190 -19.87 3.81 8.06
CA SER A 190 -20.50 2.49 7.97
C SER A 190 -19.61 1.37 8.53
N GLY A 191 -18.38 1.67 8.95
CA GLY A 191 -17.43 0.70 9.47
C GLY A 191 -17.61 0.38 10.95
N PRO A 192 -16.95 -0.65 11.48
CA PRO A 192 -17.07 -1.03 12.88
C PRO A 192 -16.50 0.05 13.81
N GLU A 193 -17.34 0.59 14.70
CA GLU A 193 -16.99 1.70 15.58
C GLU A 193 -15.70 1.44 16.37
N GLY A 194 -14.79 2.43 16.35
CA GLY A 194 -13.53 2.37 17.09
C GLY A 194 -12.45 1.46 16.49
N LYS A 195 -12.74 0.73 15.41
CA LYS A 195 -11.70 -0.02 14.67
C LYS A 195 -10.89 0.93 13.81
N ARG A 196 -9.60 1.07 14.14
CA ARG A 196 -8.64 1.96 13.49
C ARG A 196 -7.45 1.18 12.95
N LEU A 197 -7.00 1.55 11.75
CA LEU A 197 -5.80 1.01 11.11
C LEU A 197 -4.86 2.15 10.72
N VAL A 198 -3.58 2.01 11.02
CA VAL A 198 -2.52 2.89 10.54
C VAL A 198 -1.62 2.10 9.59
N ILE A 199 -1.49 2.58 8.35
CA ILE A 199 -0.62 1.98 7.34
C ILE A 199 0.53 2.94 7.02
N PHE A 200 1.76 2.56 7.39
CA PHE A 200 2.96 3.18 6.87
C PHE A 200 3.23 2.62 5.48
N ASN A 201 3.14 3.45 4.45
CA ASN A 201 2.83 2.97 3.11
C ASN A 201 3.68 3.56 1.97
N ASP A 202 3.43 2.99 0.79
CA ASP A 202 3.63 3.62 -0.51
C ASP A 202 2.33 3.65 -1.33
N SER A 203 2.44 3.89 -2.64
CA SER A 203 1.30 4.05 -3.55
C SER A 203 0.42 2.80 -3.71
N TYR A 204 0.94 1.58 -3.48
CA TYR A 204 0.13 0.35 -3.58
C TYR A 204 -1.00 0.31 -2.55
N SER A 205 -0.77 0.93 -1.39
CA SER A 205 -1.78 0.96 -0.32
C SER A 205 -2.99 1.84 -0.68
N CYS A 206 -2.88 2.71 -1.69
CA CYS A 206 -4.02 3.54 -2.12
C CYS A 206 -5.20 2.70 -2.61
N THR A 207 -4.92 1.51 -3.16
CA THR A 207 -5.94 0.57 -3.66
C THR A 207 -6.35 -0.46 -2.62
N VAL A 208 -5.47 -0.78 -1.67
CA VAL A 208 -5.73 -1.71 -0.57
C VAL A 208 -6.63 -1.08 0.48
N ALA A 209 -6.34 0.15 0.93
CA ALA A 209 -7.08 0.80 2.01
C ALA A 209 -8.60 0.87 1.76
N PRO A 210 -9.11 1.20 0.56
CA PRO A 210 -10.55 1.14 0.25
C PRO A 210 -11.18 -0.22 0.53
N MET A 211 -10.45 -1.31 0.27
CA MET A 211 -10.94 -2.68 0.48
C MET A 211 -10.98 -3.09 1.94
N LEU A 212 -10.36 -2.30 2.84
CA LEU A 212 -10.33 -2.56 4.27
C LEU A 212 -11.40 -1.77 5.03
N LEU A 213 -12.17 -0.90 4.35
CA LEU A 213 -13.16 -0.04 5.01
C LEU A 213 -14.33 -0.84 5.62
N GLU A 214 -14.64 -2.03 5.12
CA GLU A 214 -15.60 -2.92 5.79
C GLU A 214 -15.14 -3.36 7.20
N ALA A 215 -13.83 -3.45 7.42
CA ALA A 215 -13.24 -3.88 8.69
C ALA A 215 -12.85 -2.72 9.62
N TYR A 216 -12.71 -1.51 9.08
CA TYR A 216 -12.19 -0.36 9.81
C TYR A 216 -13.04 0.90 9.61
N SER A 217 -13.38 1.56 10.72
CA SER A 217 -14.06 2.86 10.73
C SER A 217 -13.12 4.04 10.42
N GLU A 218 -11.82 3.87 10.64
CA GLU A 218 -10.80 4.86 10.29
C GLU A 218 -9.53 4.17 9.78
N ILE A 219 -9.00 4.65 8.65
CA ILE A 219 -7.72 4.21 8.11
C ILE A 219 -6.83 5.44 7.90
N THR A 220 -5.66 5.45 8.54
CA THR A 220 -4.64 6.47 8.35
C THR A 220 -3.50 5.91 7.51
N LEU A 221 -3.20 6.54 6.39
CA LEU A 221 -2.06 6.25 5.53
C LEU A 221 -0.96 7.27 5.78
N ILE A 222 0.28 6.79 5.93
CA ILE A 222 1.45 7.63 6.22
C ILE A 222 2.58 7.27 5.26
N ASP A 223 2.95 8.22 4.40
CA ASP A 223 4.03 8.03 3.44
C ASP A 223 5.31 8.74 3.92
N LEU A 224 6.23 7.96 4.49
CA LEU A 224 7.49 8.44 5.05
C LEU A 224 8.47 8.97 3.99
N ARG A 225 8.17 8.85 2.70
CA ARG A 225 8.93 9.53 1.64
C ARG A 225 8.59 11.02 1.62
N TYR A 226 7.38 11.38 2.05
CA TYR A 226 6.86 12.75 2.02
C TYR A 226 6.80 13.40 3.41
N VAL A 227 6.63 12.63 4.50
CA VAL A 227 6.60 13.17 5.87
C VAL A 227 7.75 12.64 6.74
N ILE A 228 8.31 13.52 7.58
CA ILE A 228 9.30 13.14 8.59
C ILE A 228 8.58 12.52 9.78
N SER A 229 9.08 11.38 10.29
CA SER A 229 8.41 10.61 11.35
C SER A 229 8.03 11.41 12.59
N THR A 230 8.85 12.37 13.00
CA THR A 230 8.62 13.22 14.17
C THR A 230 7.50 14.24 14.00
N LEU A 231 7.03 14.48 12.77
CA LEU A 231 5.94 15.40 12.46
C LEU A 231 4.57 14.70 12.35
N ILE A 232 4.54 13.37 12.30
CA ILE A 232 3.30 12.58 12.20
C ILE A 232 2.27 12.96 13.29
N PRO A 233 2.65 13.13 14.58
CA PRO A 233 1.69 13.46 15.63
C PRO A 233 0.95 14.79 15.42
N ASN A 234 1.44 15.67 14.53
CA ASN A 234 0.75 16.92 14.20
C ASN A 234 -0.45 16.71 13.26
N TYR A 235 -0.53 15.54 12.60
CA TYR A 235 -1.48 15.27 11.52
C TYR A 235 -2.37 14.05 11.78
N ALA A 236 -1.91 13.09 12.58
CA ALA A 236 -2.67 11.88 12.88
C ALA A 236 -2.33 11.29 14.26
N GLU A 237 -3.31 10.64 14.87
CA GLU A 237 -3.16 9.84 16.09
C GLU A 237 -2.88 8.38 15.74
N ILE A 238 -1.86 7.78 16.35
CA ILE A 238 -1.39 6.42 16.02
C ILE A 238 -1.80 5.36 17.06
N GLY A 239 -2.01 5.76 18.32
CA GLY A 239 -2.37 4.84 19.41
C GLY A 239 -3.74 4.19 19.21
N ASN A 240 -3.99 3.06 19.90
CA ASN A 240 -5.26 2.32 19.85
C ASN A 240 -5.71 1.94 18.43
N ALA A 241 -4.76 1.43 17.62
CA ALA A 241 -4.98 1.00 16.24
C ALA A 241 -4.16 -0.27 15.93
N ASP A 242 -4.60 -1.04 14.93
CA ASP A 242 -3.69 -1.96 14.27
C ASP A 242 -2.68 -1.13 13.46
N ILE A 243 -1.40 -1.50 13.49
CA ILE A 243 -0.33 -0.81 12.75
C ILE A 243 0.25 -1.76 11.72
N LEU A 244 0.30 -1.33 10.46
CA LEU A 244 0.83 -2.10 9.34
C LEU A 244 1.89 -1.29 8.59
N PHE A 245 3.11 -1.83 8.51
CA PHE A 245 4.12 -1.33 7.58
C PHE A 245 4.00 -2.11 6.27
N MET A 246 3.61 -1.44 5.18
CA MET A 246 3.36 -2.10 3.91
C MET A 246 4.05 -1.34 2.77
N TYR A 247 5.19 -1.87 2.36
CA TYR A 247 6.05 -1.26 1.35
C TYR A 247 6.33 -2.26 0.23
N ASN A 248 6.46 -1.77 -1.00
CA ASN A 248 6.98 -2.59 -2.09
C ASN A 248 8.48 -2.87 -1.90
N GLU A 249 8.97 -3.90 -2.56
CA GLU A 249 10.36 -4.33 -2.45
C GLU A 249 11.36 -3.25 -2.91
N GLN A 250 10.95 -2.33 -3.79
CA GLN A 250 11.81 -1.21 -4.19
C GLN A 250 12.03 -0.23 -3.05
N ILE A 251 10.98 0.15 -2.32
CA ILE A 251 11.14 0.99 -1.13
C ILE A 251 12.00 0.24 -0.09
N VAL A 252 11.74 -1.04 0.12
CA VAL A 252 12.52 -1.87 1.06
C VAL A 252 13.99 -1.88 0.70
N ASN A 253 14.33 -2.06 -0.58
CA ASN A 253 15.72 -2.06 -1.06
C ASN A 253 16.41 -0.68 -1.00
N ASN A 254 15.64 0.40 -0.83
CA ASN A 254 16.13 1.78 -0.85
C ASN A 254 15.67 2.53 0.42
N GLY A 255 15.86 1.91 1.59
CA GLY A 255 15.36 2.39 2.88
C GLY A 255 15.75 3.81 3.26
N GLU A 256 16.83 4.38 2.70
CA GLU A 256 17.23 5.77 2.89
C GLU A 256 16.16 6.79 2.48
N MET A 257 15.23 6.43 1.59
CA MET A 257 14.12 7.30 1.18
C MET A 257 13.12 7.56 2.30
N LEU A 258 13.04 6.66 3.29
CA LEU A 258 12.14 6.78 4.43
C LEU A 258 12.68 7.78 5.45
N LYS A 259 11.97 8.89 5.66
CA LYS A 259 12.37 10.00 6.53
C LYS A 259 12.08 9.73 8.01
N VAL A 260 12.76 8.74 8.57
CA VAL A 260 12.66 8.38 9.99
C VAL A 260 13.82 8.96 10.79
N ILE A 261 13.49 9.74 11.80
CA ILE A 261 14.45 10.28 12.78
C ILE A 261 14.30 9.49 14.08
N LYS A 262 15.37 8.80 14.49
CA LYS A 262 15.46 8.15 15.80
C LYS A 262 15.76 9.22 16.86
N LYS A 263 14.91 9.35 17.87
CA LYS A 263 15.16 10.16 19.07
C LYS A 263 15.81 9.31 20.16
#